data_AF-A0A954UJ70-F1
#
_entry.id   AF-A0A954UJ70-F1
#
_cell.length_a   1.000
_cell.length_b   1.000
_cell.length_c   1.000
_cell.angle_alpha   90.00
_cell.angle_beta   90.00
_cell.angle_gamma   90.00
#
_symmetry.space_group_name_H-M   'P 1'
#
loop_
_entity.id
_entity.type
_entity.pdbx_description
1 polymer ?
#
loop_
_entity_poly.entity_id
_entity_poly.type
_entity_poly.pdbx_seq_one_letter_code
_entity_poly.pdbx_strand_id
1 'polypeptide(L)'
;MQHLGLGALYYEYNRYHEPRLRVQSGETIRVDTEDAFSGQIRTNDDRRDRVKMPKSNPQTGPIFVENAQPGDTLAVHIESIEPLIGQCATRTSDPKQLCEWLGDDCPHGTHVCPIDNGQIQWSRQLSIPYEPMLGCIGTAPAWGVPTTIPAGPHGGNLDLVEVRPGSVVYLPVEVDGAYLYLGDAHAAMGHGELGASGLEMPASTVLRVELIKHKLTKHVRIETTDELVATATGCPMERAIAEAYSRLILWLEEDYGWNRWRAYDLLTHVGKISVGYYAIGTVGAKIAKHYVELADND
;
A
#
# COMPACT_ATOMS: atom_id res chain seq x y z
N MET A 1 -4.24 -4.78 23.18
CA MET A 1 -3.80 -4.85 21.78
C MET A 1 -2.79 -5.97 21.65
N GLN A 2 -3.00 -6.93 20.75
CA GLN A 2 -2.00 -7.96 20.46
C GLN A 2 -0.83 -7.35 19.67
N HIS A 3 0.36 -7.95 19.76
CA HIS A 3 1.56 -7.48 19.05
C HIS A 3 2.19 -8.60 18.25
N LEU A 4 2.32 -8.39 16.94
CA LEU A 4 3.10 -9.23 16.04
C LEU A 4 4.44 -8.55 15.76
N GLY A 5 5.47 -8.91 16.54
CA GLY A 5 6.82 -8.39 16.35
C GLY A 5 7.49 -8.85 15.06
N LEU A 6 8.62 -8.24 14.73
CA LEU A 6 9.42 -8.61 13.56
C LEU A 6 9.90 -10.06 13.72
N GLY A 7 9.68 -10.88 12.70
CA GLY A 7 9.98 -12.32 12.74
C GLY A 7 10.47 -12.81 11.39
N ALA A 8 9.96 -13.97 10.93
CA ALA A 8 10.29 -14.45 9.59
C ALA A 8 9.89 -13.42 8.52
N LEU A 9 10.82 -13.18 7.57
CA LEU A 9 10.59 -12.32 6.42
C LEU A 9 9.98 -13.13 5.28
N TYR A 10 8.72 -12.84 4.94
CA TYR A 10 8.03 -13.51 3.84
C TYR A 10 8.08 -12.66 2.57
N TYR A 11 8.21 -13.31 1.42
CA TYR A 11 8.31 -12.65 0.10
C TYR A 11 7.19 -13.08 -0.85
N GLU A 12 6.09 -13.54 -0.25
CA GLU A 12 4.91 -14.05 -0.92
C GLU A 12 3.67 -13.93 -0.03
N TYR A 13 2.50 -13.76 -0.67
CA TYR A 13 1.20 -13.80 0.00
C TYR A 13 0.69 -15.25 -0.01
N ASN A 14 1.04 -16.00 1.04
CA ASN A 14 0.87 -17.45 1.09
C ASN A 14 -0.13 -17.89 2.17
N ARG A 15 -1.20 -18.60 1.76
CA ARG A 15 -2.20 -19.19 2.67
C ARG A 15 -1.78 -20.49 3.36
N TYR A 16 -0.63 -21.06 2.97
CA TYR A 16 -0.08 -22.29 3.52
C TYR A 16 0.93 -22.04 4.65
N HIS A 17 1.29 -20.79 4.92
CA HIS A 17 2.07 -20.44 6.10
C HIS A 17 1.25 -20.61 7.36
N GLU A 18 1.88 -21.07 8.44
CA GLU A 18 1.25 -21.06 9.76
C GLU A 18 0.94 -19.61 10.19
N PRO A 19 -0.30 -19.32 10.61
CA PRO A 19 -0.65 -18.02 11.16
C PRO A 19 0.26 -17.63 12.31
N ARG A 20 0.91 -16.47 12.20
CA ARG A 20 1.75 -15.92 13.27
C ARG A 20 0.94 -15.15 14.31
N LEU A 21 -0.27 -14.73 13.95
CA LEU A 21 -1.24 -14.12 14.84
C LEU A 21 -2.65 -14.53 14.42
N ARG A 22 -3.55 -14.68 15.39
CA ARG A 22 -4.99 -14.89 15.17
C ARG A 22 -5.76 -13.75 15.83
N VAL A 23 -6.72 -13.17 15.11
CA VAL A 23 -7.48 -12.01 15.58
C VAL A 23 -8.97 -12.18 15.29
N GLN A 24 -9.82 -11.65 16.16
CA GLN A 24 -11.25 -11.49 15.89
C GLN A 24 -11.52 -10.16 15.17
N SER A 25 -12.66 -10.09 14.49
CA SER A 25 -13.15 -8.83 13.91
C SER A 25 -13.34 -7.77 14.99
N GLY A 26 -12.86 -6.56 14.72
CA GLY A 26 -12.87 -5.41 15.62
C GLY A 26 -11.60 -5.26 16.48
N GLU A 27 -10.68 -6.23 16.45
CA GLU A 27 -9.45 -6.14 17.23
C GLU A 27 -8.43 -5.15 16.65
N THR A 28 -7.86 -4.33 17.53
CA THR A 28 -6.66 -3.54 17.25
C THR A 28 -5.41 -4.34 17.58
N ILE A 29 -4.45 -4.34 16.65
CA ILE A 29 -3.16 -5.01 16.74
C ILE A 29 -2.02 -4.08 16.35
N ARG A 30 -0.83 -4.35 16.88
CA ARG A 30 0.43 -3.74 16.45
C ARG A 30 1.23 -4.76 15.65
N VAL A 31 1.80 -4.32 14.54
CA VAL A 31 2.60 -5.16 13.65
C VAL A 31 3.90 -4.46 13.31
N ASP A 32 5.02 -5.14 13.57
CA ASP A 32 6.35 -4.64 13.24
C ASP A 32 6.79 -5.19 11.88
N THR A 33 7.29 -4.32 11.02
CA THR A 33 7.74 -4.62 9.65
C THR A 33 9.19 -4.22 9.46
N GLU A 34 9.87 -4.92 8.55
CA GLU A 34 11.19 -4.51 8.05
C GLU A 34 11.01 -3.69 6.76
N ASP A 35 12.01 -2.87 6.45
CA ASP A 35 12.03 -2.04 5.24
C ASP A 35 12.08 -2.84 3.93
N ALA A 36 11.82 -2.17 2.79
CA ALA A 36 11.91 -2.76 1.45
C ALA A 36 13.25 -3.44 1.18
N PHE A 37 14.31 -2.95 1.81
CA PHE A 37 15.66 -3.45 1.69
C PHE A 37 15.97 -4.61 2.64
N SER A 38 14.99 -5.16 3.35
CA SER A 38 15.22 -6.23 4.34
C SER A 38 16.43 -5.98 5.25
N GLY A 39 16.63 -4.72 5.64
CA GLY A 39 17.72 -4.25 6.48
C GLY A 39 19.12 -4.25 5.87
N GLN A 40 19.26 -4.41 4.55
CA GLN A 40 20.55 -4.33 3.88
C GLN A 40 21.13 -2.90 3.81
N ILE A 41 20.31 -1.87 4.03
CA ILE A 41 20.74 -0.46 3.97
C ILE A 41 20.50 0.20 5.32
N ARG A 42 21.58 0.62 5.97
CA ARG A 42 21.59 1.34 7.25
C ARG A 42 22.55 2.53 7.26
N THR A 43 23.51 2.57 6.35
CA THR A 43 24.48 3.67 6.15
C THR A 43 24.57 4.06 4.67
N ASN A 44 25.11 5.25 4.37
CA ASN A 44 25.31 5.71 2.99
C ASN A 44 26.32 4.87 2.18
N ASP A 45 27.18 4.09 2.87
CA ASP A 45 28.17 3.22 2.24
C ASP A 45 27.59 1.84 1.89
N ASP A 46 26.41 1.50 2.42
CA ASP A 46 25.78 0.22 2.15
C ASP A 46 25.35 0.11 0.68
N ARG A 47 25.31 -1.14 0.21
CA ARG A 47 24.95 -1.50 -1.15
C ARG A 47 23.89 -2.59 -1.12
N ARG A 48 22.87 -2.43 -1.95
CA ARG A 48 21.80 -3.40 -2.12
C ARG A 48 22.27 -4.58 -2.98
N ASP A 49 22.25 -5.80 -2.42
CA ASP A 49 22.34 -7.04 -3.20
C ASP A 49 20.91 -7.57 -3.48
N ARG A 50 20.52 -7.57 -4.75
CA ARG A 50 19.20 -8.05 -5.21
C ARG A 50 19.21 -9.53 -5.60
N VAL A 51 20.38 -10.17 -5.69
CA VAL A 51 20.56 -11.53 -6.22
C VAL A 51 20.42 -12.57 -5.11
N LYS A 52 20.68 -12.20 -3.86
CA LYS A 52 20.67 -13.09 -2.70
C LYS A 52 19.53 -12.77 -1.74
N MET A 53 19.19 -13.76 -0.90
CA MET A 53 18.40 -13.50 0.29
C MET A 53 19.20 -12.60 1.25
N PRO A 54 18.56 -11.65 1.94
CA PRO A 54 17.12 -11.38 1.90
C PRO A 54 16.67 -10.57 0.65
N LYS A 55 15.48 -10.88 0.12
CA LYS A 55 14.89 -10.25 -1.08
C LYS A 55 14.30 -8.86 -0.78
N SER A 56 13.59 -8.25 -1.74
CA SER A 56 12.89 -6.97 -1.55
C SER A 56 11.47 -7.16 -1.01
N ASN A 57 11.00 -6.14 -0.28
CA ASN A 57 9.63 -5.98 0.21
C ASN A 57 9.19 -7.18 1.09
N PRO A 58 9.91 -7.46 2.19
CA PRO A 58 9.53 -8.50 3.12
C PRO A 58 8.21 -8.14 3.82
N GLN A 59 7.36 -9.14 4.04
CA GLN A 59 6.06 -8.98 4.69
C GLN A 59 6.06 -9.60 6.07
N THR A 60 5.41 -8.91 7.00
CA THR A 60 5.00 -9.46 8.29
C THR A 60 3.57 -9.98 8.18
N GLY A 61 3.35 -11.18 8.73
CA GLY A 61 2.12 -11.95 8.59
C GLY A 61 2.46 -13.45 8.49
N PRO A 62 1.51 -14.33 8.16
CA PRO A 62 0.10 -14.01 8.01
C PRO A 62 -0.58 -13.80 9.36
N ILE A 63 -1.50 -12.84 9.38
CA ILE A 63 -2.48 -12.66 10.44
C ILE A 63 -3.77 -13.34 9.96
N PHE A 64 -4.23 -14.33 10.72
CA PHE A 64 -5.47 -15.05 10.45
C PHE A 64 -6.64 -14.37 11.16
N VAL A 65 -7.69 -14.05 10.41
CA VAL A 65 -8.88 -13.35 10.91
C VAL A 65 -9.99 -14.37 11.13
N GLU A 66 -10.34 -14.59 12.39
CA GLU A 66 -11.34 -15.59 12.76
C GLU A 66 -12.70 -15.31 12.09
N ASN A 67 -13.32 -16.37 11.55
CA ASN A 67 -14.59 -16.34 10.82
C ASN A 67 -14.61 -15.58 9.47
N ALA A 68 -13.45 -15.11 8.98
CA ALA A 68 -13.33 -14.60 7.62
C ALA A 68 -13.46 -15.76 6.63
N GLN A 69 -14.34 -15.60 5.63
CA GLN A 69 -14.64 -16.62 4.63
C GLN A 69 -14.61 -16.02 3.22
N PRO A 70 -14.36 -16.84 2.17
CA PRO A 70 -14.43 -16.40 0.79
C PRO A 70 -15.72 -15.64 0.48
N GLY A 71 -15.59 -14.43 -0.07
CA GLY A 71 -16.73 -13.54 -0.38
C GLY A 71 -16.98 -12.44 0.66
N ASP A 72 -16.27 -12.46 1.78
CA ASP A 72 -16.21 -11.33 2.71
C ASP A 72 -15.21 -10.26 2.23
N THR A 73 -15.20 -9.11 2.92
CA THR A 73 -14.18 -8.07 2.80
C THR A 73 -13.53 -7.80 4.14
N LEU A 74 -12.22 -7.62 4.15
CA LEU A 74 -11.49 -7.14 5.30
C LEU A 74 -11.36 -5.61 5.22
N ALA A 75 -11.87 -4.90 6.20
CA ALA A 75 -11.64 -3.47 6.39
C ALA A 75 -10.50 -3.28 7.40
N VAL A 76 -9.35 -2.80 6.92
CA VAL A 76 -8.15 -2.58 7.74
C VAL A 76 -7.99 -1.09 7.98
N HIS A 77 -8.26 -0.66 9.20
CA HIS A 77 -8.10 0.73 9.62
C HIS A 77 -6.66 0.96 10.07
N ILE A 78 -5.96 1.89 9.43
CA ILE A 78 -4.58 2.24 9.79
C ILE A 78 -4.64 3.35 10.83
N GLU A 79 -4.22 3.08 12.06
CA GLU A 79 -4.28 4.05 13.17
C GLU A 79 -2.99 4.85 13.28
N SER A 80 -1.84 4.19 13.22
CA SER A 80 -0.53 4.83 13.23
C SER A 80 0.53 3.99 12.52
N ILE A 81 1.57 4.67 12.03
CA ILE A 81 2.79 4.06 11.49
C ILE A 81 3.95 4.84 12.10
N GLU A 82 4.75 4.17 12.91
CA GLU A 82 5.89 4.76 13.61
C GLU A 82 7.19 4.08 13.18
N PRO A 83 8.30 4.82 13.05
CA PRO A 83 9.55 4.21 12.65
C PRO A 83 10.11 3.39 13.82
N LEU A 84 10.54 2.15 13.57
CA LEU A 84 11.18 1.31 14.60
C LEU A 84 12.60 1.77 14.92
N ILE A 85 13.23 2.45 13.96
CA ILE A 85 14.54 3.07 14.10
C ILE A 85 14.42 4.54 13.66
N GLY A 86 15.18 5.45 14.27
CA GLY A 86 15.12 6.89 13.97
C GLY A 86 15.70 7.29 12.60
N GLN A 87 15.54 6.47 11.56
CA GLN A 87 16.02 6.73 10.21
C GLN A 87 15.15 6.04 9.16
N CYS A 88 15.20 6.58 7.94
CA CYS A 88 14.77 5.92 6.71
C CYS A 88 15.92 5.90 5.70
N ALA A 89 15.74 5.14 4.62
CA ALA A 89 16.73 5.03 3.57
C ALA A 89 16.08 5.04 2.18
N THR A 90 16.82 5.49 1.19
CA THR A 90 16.44 5.36 -0.21
C THR A 90 17.68 5.02 -1.04
N ARG A 91 17.46 4.61 -2.30
CA ARG A 91 18.54 4.39 -3.26
C ARG A 91 18.29 5.13 -4.56
N THR A 92 19.33 5.77 -5.06
CA THR A 92 19.41 6.32 -6.41
C THR A 92 20.23 5.35 -7.24
N SER A 93 19.57 4.68 -8.18
CA SER A 93 20.19 3.75 -9.13
C SER A 93 19.18 3.45 -10.22
N ASP A 94 19.65 3.17 -11.45
CA ASP A 94 18.84 2.57 -12.51
C ASP A 94 17.57 3.41 -12.82
N PRO A 95 17.71 4.52 -13.58
CA PRO A 95 16.63 5.49 -13.81
C PRO A 95 15.49 4.92 -14.68
N LYS A 96 15.56 3.64 -15.07
CA LYS A 96 14.54 2.92 -15.84
C LYS A 96 14.10 3.72 -17.06
N GLN A 97 12.80 3.91 -17.26
CA GLN A 97 12.27 4.61 -18.43
C GLN A 97 12.73 6.07 -18.49
N LEU A 98 13.15 6.68 -17.38
CA LEU A 98 13.68 8.05 -17.38
C LEU A 98 15.04 8.15 -18.07
N CYS A 99 15.74 7.04 -18.30
CA CYS A 99 17.01 7.05 -19.01
C CYS A 99 16.89 7.67 -20.42
N GLU A 100 15.69 7.64 -21.01
CA GLU A 100 15.38 8.32 -22.27
C GLU A 100 15.69 9.83 -22.22
N TRP A 101 15.45 10.48 -21.08
CA TRP A 101 15.66 11.92 -20.91
C TRP A 101 16.89 12.26 -20.06
N LEU A 102 17.22 11.42 -19.07
CA LEU A 102 18.30 11.68 -18.10
C LEU A 102 19.62 11.00 -18.45
N GLY A 103 19.63 10.07 -19.41
CA GLY A 103 20.75 9.18 -19.67
C GLY A 103 20.79 7.96 -18.73
N ASP A 104 21.69 7.03 -19.03
CA ASP A 104 21.87 5.77 -18.28
C ASP A 104 23.00 5.81 -17.25
N ASP A 105 23.84 6.86 -17.28
CA ASP A 105 24.93 7.10 -16.30
C ASP A 105 24.40 7.68 -14.96
N CYS A 106 23.45 6.97 -14.36
CA CYS A 106 22.91 7.33 -13.04
C CYS A 106 23.86 6.82 -11.95
N PRO A 107 24.43 7.72 -11.12
CA PRO A 107 25.33 7.31 -10.06
C PRO A 107 24.60 6.46 -9.03
N HIS A 108 25.27 5.40 -8.56
CA HIS A 108 24.78 4.67 -7.40
C HIS A 108 24.90 5.53 -6.14
N GLY A 109 23.78 5.78 -5.47
CA GLY A 109 23.75 6.50 -4.21
C GLY A 109 22.79 5.84 -3.24
N THR A 110 23.28 5.47 -2.07
CA THR A 110 22.43 5.18 -0.92
C THR A 110 22.32 6.45 -0.10
N HIS A 111 21.10 6.79 0.33
CA HIS A 111 20.87 7.95 1.16
C HIS A 111 20.03 7.59 2.37
N VAL A 112 20.66 7.66 3.55
CA VAL A 112 20.06 7.41 4.85
C VAL A 112 19.78 8.74 5.53
N CYS A 113 18.52 8.95 5.89
CA CYS A 113 18.02 10.19 6.46
C CYS A 113 17.53 9.95 7.90
N PRO A 114 18.03 10.69 8.89
CA PRO A 114 17.43 10.69 10.23
C PRO A 114 15.96 11.14 10.20
N ILE A 115 15.13 10.49 11.01
CA ILE A 115 13.75 10.90 11.29
C ILE A 115 13.73 11.49 12.69
N ASP A 116 13.34 12.75 12.82
CA ASP A 116 13.25 13.45 14.09
C ASP A 116 12.10 14.44 14.10
N ASN A 117 11.31 14.45 15.18
CA ASN A 117 10.22 15.41 15.40
C ASN A 117 9.25 15.60 14.21
N GLY A 118 8.84 14.50 13.58
CA GLY A 118 7.92 14.53 12.43
C GLY A 118 8.55 15.07 11.14
N GLN A 119 9.88 15.10 11.06
CA GLN A 119 10.64 15.57 9.91
C GLN A 119 11.72 14.56 9.55
N ILE A 120 11.96 14.43 8.24
CA ILE A 120 13.03 13.62 7.66
C ILE A 120 14.14 14.57 7.24
N GLN A 121 15.32 14.42 7.84
CA GLN A 121 16.48 15.28 7.58
C GLN A 121 17.16 14.86 6.29
N TRP A 122 16.61 15.28 5.15
CA TRP A 122 17.14 14.93 3.82
C TRP A 122 18.50 15.60 3.55
N SER A 123 18.73 16.81 4.06
CA SER A 123 20.08 17.40 4.09
C SER A 123 20.21 18.34 5.27
N ARG A 124 21.37 19.00 5.41
CA ARG A 124 21.56 20.06 6.42
C ARG A 124 20.62 21.26 6.25
N GLN A 125 20.01 21.42 5.08
CA GLN A 125 19.20 22.60 4.74
C GLN A 125 17.76 22.24 4.38
N LEU A 126 17.48 20.96 4.12
CA LEU A 126 16.18 20.51 3.63
C LEU A 126 15.65 19.40 4.52
N SER A 127 14.43 19.60 5.03
CA SER A 127 13.63 18.59 5.70
C SER A 127 12.41 18.24 4.85
N ILE A 128 12.01 16.97 4.89
CA ILE A 128 10.78 16.48 4.27
C ILE A 128 9.80 16.14 5.41
N PRO A 129 8.52 16.54 5.33
CA PRO A 129 7.52 16.14 6.30
C PRO A 129 7.43 14.61 6.43
N TYR A 130 7.30 14.11 7.66
CA TYR A 130 7.01 12.70 7.91
C TYR A 130 5.54 12.41 7.59
N GLU A 131 5.31 11.74 6.47
CA GLU A 131 3.99 11.38 5.95
C GLU A 131 3.96 9.87 5.67
N PRO A 132 3.84 9.05 6.73
CA PRO A 132 4.10 7.63 6.60
C PRO A 132 2.96 6.88 5.93
N MET A 133 3.32 5.83 5.20
CA MET A 133 2.39 4.94 4.50
C MET A 133 2.93 3.51 4.42
N LEU A 134 2.06 2.53 4.16
CA LEU A 134 2.45 1.16 3.83
C LEU A 134 2.47 0.97 2.31
N GLY A 135 3.61 0.61 1.74
CA GLY A 135 3.73 0.22 0.33
C GLY A 135 3.03 -1.09 0.07
N CYS A 136 3.18 -2.03 1.01
CA CYS A 136 2.60 -3.36 0.93
C CYS A 136 1.52 -3.61 1.99
N ILE A 137 0.32 -3.98 1.52
CA ILE A 137 -0.74 -4.55 2.35
C ILE A 137 -1.61 -5.46 1.49
N GLY A 138 -1.92 -6.67 1.96
CA GLY A 138 -2.72 -7.61 1.16
C GLY A 138 -3.12 -8.89 1.88
N THR A 139 -4.07 -9.61 1.29
CA THR A 139 -4.55 -10.92 1.76
C THR A 139 -4.01 -12.04 0.87
N ALA A 140 -4.02 -13.29 1.35
CA ALA A 140 -3.64 -14.42 0.51
C ALA A 140 -4.78 -14.73 -0.49
N PRO A 141 -4.50 -14.81 -1.80
CA PRO A 141 -5.52 -15.14 -2.79
C PRO A 141 -5.84 -16.64 -2.85
N ALA A 142 -6.95 -16.99 -3.50
CA ALA A 142 -7.32 -18.38 -3.78
C ALA A 142 -6.55 -18.98 -4.98
N TRP A 143 -6.17 -18.15 -5.95
CA TRP A 143 -5.61 -18.60 -7.23
C TRP A 143 -4.12 -18.95 -7.21
N GLY A 144 -3.39 -18.69 -6.11
CA GLY A 144 -1.97 -19.02 -6.03
C GLY A 144 -1.26 -18.41 -4.83
N VAL A 145 0.05 -18.23 -4.98
CA VAL A 145 0.95 -17.65 -3.98
C VAL A 145 1.79 -16.56 -4.69
N PRO A 146 1.24 -15.35 -4.89
CA PRO A 146 1.95 -14.28 -5.59
C PRO A 146 3.15 -13.79 -4.76
N THR A 147 4.18 -13.34 -5.46
CA THR A 147 5.33 -12.67 -4.83
C THR A 147 4.93 -11.29 -4.32
N THR A 148 5.78 -10.70 -3.49
CA THR A 148 5.50 -9.39 -2.86
C THR A 148 5.81 -8.18 -3.73
N ILE A 149 6.29 -8.38 -4.96
CA ILE A 149 6.72 -7.29 -5.83
C ILE A 149 5.56 -6.65 -6.61
N PRO A 150 4.70 -7.38 -7.33
CA PRO A 150 3.55 -6.75 -7.98
C PRO A 150 2.35 -6.67 -7.04
N ALA A 151 1.59 -5.58 -7.11
CA ALA A 151 0.22 -5.56 -6.63
C ALA A 151 -0.74 -6.38 -7.53
N GLY A 152 -1.92 -6.66 -7.02
CA GLY A 152 -3.02 -7.26 -7.74
C GLY A 152 -4.35 -7.10 -7.00
N PRO A 153 -5.37 -7.89 -7.35
CA PRO A 153 -6.69 -7.82 -6.69
C PRO A 153 -6.62 -8.03 -5.17
N HIS A 154 -5.68 -8.85 -4.71
CA HIS A 154 -5.43 -9.19 -3.30
C HIS A 154 -4.74 -8.08 -2.49
N GLY A 155 -4.44 -6.94 -3.11
CA GLY A 155 -3.53 -5.93 -2.56
C GLY A 155 -2.11 -6.18 -3.04
N GLY A 156 -1.15 -6.19 -2.12
CA GLY A 156 0.25 -6.32 -2.48
C GLY A 156 0.98 -4.98 -2.41
N ASN A 157 1.97 -4.83 -3.28
CA ASN A 157 2.81 -3.64 -3.42
C ASN A 157 2.06 -2.51 -4.14
N LEU A 158 1.15 -1.86 -3.42
CA LEU A 158 0.27 -0.82 -3.96
C LEU A 158 1.03 0.49 -4.18
N ASP A 159 1.91 0.84 -3.23
CA ASP A 159 2.65 2.10 -3.19
C ASP A 159 1.75 3.33 -3.36
N LEU A 160 0.54 3.29 -2.82
CA LEU A 160 -0.36 4.44 -2.85
C LEU A 160 -0.22 5.23 -1.54
N VAL A 161 0.06 6.52 -1.64
CA VAL A 161 0.23 7.42 -0.49
C VAL A 161 -1.04 7.50 0.39
N GLU A 162 -2.17 7.07 -0.14
CA GLU A 162 -3.44 6.96 0.57
C GLU A 162 -3.48 5.78 1.56
N VAL A 163 -2.53 4.84 1.52
CA VAL A 163 -2.40 3.73 2.50
C VAL A 163 -1.66 4.24 3.75
N ARG A 164 -2.27 5.21 4.44
CA ARG A 164 -1.67 6.01 5.53
C ARG A 164 -2.55 6.05 6.78
N PRO A 165 -2.03 6.50 7.94
CA PRO A 165 -2.84 6.70 9.14
C PRO A 165 -4.13 7.51 8.88
N GLY A 166 -5.24 7.06 9.49
CA GLY A 166 -6.57 7.61 9.28
C GLY A 166 -7.34 7.02 8.09
N SER A 167 -6.72 6.12 7.33
CA SER A 167 -7.35 5.48 6.16
C SER A 167 -7.84 4.07 6.47
N VAL A 168 -8.82 3.61 5.69
CA VAL A 168 -9.34 2.24 5.71
C VAL A 168 -9.01 1.58 4.38
N VAL A 169 -8.36 0.43 4.42
CA VAL A 169 -8.06 -0.38 3.25
C VAL A 169 -9.00 -1.58 3.22
N TYR A 170 -9.79 -1.69 2.16
CA TYR A 170 -10.70 -2.81 1.95
C TYR A 170 -10.04 -3.85 1.05
N LEU A 171 -9.86 -5.07 1.57
CA LEU A 171 -9.20 -6.17 0.90
C LEU A 171 -10.18 -7.35 0.69
N PRO A 172 -10.12 -8.05 -0.46
CA PRO A 172 -10.93 -9.25 -0.66
C PRO A 172 -10.53 -10.35 0.33
N VAL A 173 -11.53 -11.07 0.85
CA VAL A 173 -11.30 -12.37 1.48
C VAL A 173 -11.59 -13.44 0.43
N GLU A 174 -10.55 -14.10 -0.09
CA GLU A 174 -10.67 -15.19 -1.05
C GLU A 174 -10.46 -16.58 -0.44
N VAL A 175 -9.91 -16.64 0.78
CA VAL A 175 -9.61 -17.87 1.52
C VAL A 175 -10.04 -17.72 2.97
N ASP A 176 -10.35 -18.84 3.63
CA ASP A 176 -10.69 -18.82 5.05
C ASP A 176 -9.57 -18.16 5.87
N GLY A 177 -9.95 -17.26 6.77
CA GLY A 177 -9.00 -16.53 7.60
C GLY A 177 -8.29 -15.35 6.93
N ALA A 178 -8.52 -15.11 5.64
CA ALA A 178 -7.94 -14.04 4.81
C ALA A 178 -6.40 -14.06 4.65
N TYR A 179 -5.64 -14.37 5.70
CA TYR A 179 -4.18 -14.33 5.76
C TYR A 179 -3.64 -12.95 5.38
N LEU A 180 -3.86 -11.97 6.25
CA LEU A 180 -3.39 -10.59 6.08
C LEU A 180 -1.88 -10.49 6.26
N TYR A 181 -1.24 -9.76 5.36
CA TYR A 181 0.17 -9.39 5.37
C TYR A 181 0.31 -7.88 5.18
N LEU A 182 1.38 -7.32 5.74
CA LEU A 182 1.80 -5.95 5.51
C LEU A 182 3.31 -5.78 5.69
N GLY A 183 3.86 -4.75 5.08
CA GLY A 183 5.29 -4.48 5.05
C GLY A 183 5.59 -3.16 4.35
N ASP A 184 6.87 -2.92 4.09
CA ASP A 184 7.28 -1.91 3.11
C ASP A 184 6.84 -0.50 3.49
N ALA A 185 7.11 -0.10 4.73
CA ALA A 185 6.68 1.20 5.21
C ALA A 185 7.60 2.30 4.67
N HIS A 186 7.01 3.37 4.16
CA HIS A 186 7.72 4.57 3.76
C HIS A 186 7.51 5.65 4.82
N ALA A 187 8.58 6.35 5.21
CA ALA A 187 8.52 7.56 6.02
C ALA A 187 7.92 8.74 5.23
N ALA A 188 8.15 8.77 3.92
CA ALA A 188 7.48 9.61 2.94
C ALA A 188 7.74 9.03 1.53
N MET A 189 6.82 9.29 0.61
CA MET A 189 6.94 8.86 -0.79
C MET A 189 6.17 9.81 -1.71
N GLY A 190 6.74 10.13 -2.87
CA GLY A 190 6.04 10.89 -3.90
C GLY A 190 5.18 9.98 -4.79
N HIS A 191 4.14 10.55 -5.42
CA HIS A 191 3.38 9.84 -6.45
C HIS A 191 4.31 9.38 -7.58
N GLY A 192 4.16 8.12 -8.00
CA GLY A 192 4.98 7.50 -9.02
C GLY A 192 6.15 6.68 -8.48
N GLU A 193 6.59 6.91 -7.23
CA GLU A 193 7.76 6.23 -6.65
C GLU A 193 8.95 6.14 -7.63
N LEU A 194 9.36 7.31 -8.14
CA LEU A 194 10.23 7.44 -9.31
C LEU A 194 11.52 6.58 -9.25
N GLY A 195 12.12 6.46 -8.07
CA GLY A 195 13.39 5.77 -7.84
C GLY A 195 13.27 4.26 -7.58
N ALA A 196 12.06 3.68 -7.68
CA ALA A 196 11.78 2.30 -7.27
C ALA A 196 12.03 2.01 -5.77
N SER A 197 11.97 3.07 -4.96
CA SER A 197 11.93 3.05 -3.51
C SER A 197 11.41 4.41 -3.02
N GLY A 198 10.61 4.41 -1.96
CA GLY A 198 10.33 5.60 -1.18
C GLY A 198 11.49 5.98 -0.25
N LEU A 199 11.16 6.60 0.88
CA LEU A 199 12.03 6.70 2.05
C LEU A 199 11.72 5.53 2.99
N GLU A 200 12.30 4.38 2.69
CA GLU A 200 12.08 3.08 3.34
C GLU A 200 12.44 3.08 4.82
N MET A 201 11.59 2.48 5.66
CA MET A 201 11.87 2.30 7.08
C MET A 201 11.27 1.00 7.63
N PRO A 202 11.94 0.34 8.60
CA PRO A 202 11.23 -0.60 9.45
C PRO A 202 10.23 0.17 10.32
N ALA A 203 9.03 -0.35 10.47
CA ALA A 203 7.94 0.38 11.14
C ALA A 203 7.15 -0.50 12.11
N SER A 204 6.57 0.15 13.11
CA SER A 204 5.53 -0.39 13.98
C SER A 204 4.21 0.24 13.55
N THR A 205 3.33 -0.57 12.96
CA THR A 205 2.01 -0.14 12.51
C THR A 205 0.94 -0.59 13.49
N VAL A 206 0.09 0.33 13.95
CA VAL A 206 -1.13 0.01 14.68
C VAL A 206 -2.29 0.01 13.71
N LEU A 207 -3.05 -1.09 13.69
CA LEU A 207 -4.20 -1.24 12.82
C LEU A 207 -5.36 -1.95 13.53
N ARG A 208 -6.60 -1.62 13.15
CA ARG A 208 -7.81 -2.33 13.56
C ARG A 208 -8.36 -3.12 12.39
N VAL A 209 -8.64 -4.39 12.61
CA VAL A 209 -9.11 -5.31 11.58
C VAL A 209 -10.60 -5.57 11.76
N GLU A 210 -11.42 -5.26 10.77
CA GLU A 210 -12.86 -5.49 10.79
C GLU A 210 -13.28 -6.36 9.59
N LEU A 211 -14.19 -7.31 9.85
CA LEU A 211 -14.70 -8.23 8.84
C LEU A 211 -16.10 -7.79 8.40
N ILE A 212 -16.24 -7.47 7.12
CA ILE A 212 -17.52 -7.17 6.48
C ILE A 212 -18.04 -8.44 5.82
N LYS A 213 -19.11 -9.00 6.38
CA LYS A 213 -19.69 -10.27 5.92
C LYS A 213 -20.49 -10.11 4.64
N HIS A 214 -20.37 -11.09 3.73
CA HIS A 214 -21.19 -11.22 2.53
C HIS A 214 -21.15 -10.01 1.57
N LYS A 215 -20.06 -9.26 1.60
CA LYS A 215 -19.81 -8.13 0.70
C LYS A 215 -18.40 -8.24 0.16
N LEU A 216 -18.26 -8.75 -1.06
CA LEU A 216 -16.95 -8.92 -1.69
C LEU A 216 -16.53 -7.66 -2.43
N THR A 217 -15.45 -7.04 -1.98
CA THR A 217 -14.69 -6.08 -2.78
C THR A 217 -13.74 -6.87 -3.67
N LYS A 218 -14.00 -6.93 -4.98
CA LYS A 218 -13.15 -7.74 -5.91
C LYS A 218 -11.72 -7.21 -6.06
N HIS A 219 -11.48 -5.98 -5.62
CA HIS A 219 -10.21 -5.28 -5.73
C HIS A 219 -10.06 -4.34 -4.53
N VAL A 220 -8.84 -3.89 -4.29
CA VAL A 220 -8.58 -2.96 -3.20
C VAL A 220 -9.32 -1.64 -3.41
N ARG A 221 -10.05 -1.23 -2.37
CA ARG A 221 -10.60 0.12 -2.21
C ARG A 221 -9.90 0.75 -1.02
N ILE A 222 -9.63 2.05 -1.09
CA ILE A 222 -9.08 2.83 0.03
C ILE A 222 -10.05 3.96 0.31
N GLU A 223 -10.32 4.18 1.58
CA GLU A 223 -11.13 5.30 2.07
C GLU A 223 -10.28 6.11 3.03
N THR A 224 -9.92 7.34 2.64
CA THR A 224 -9.27 8.28 3.56
C THR A 224 -10.32 9.02 4.37
N THR A 225 -9.92 9.99 5.18
CA THR A 225 -10.87 10.89 5.86
C THR A 225 -11.78 11.63 4.87
N ASP A 226 -11.26 11.99 3.70
CA ASP A 226 -11.85 12.95 2.77
C ASP A 226 -12.09 12.41 1.35
N GLU A 227 -11.51 11.28 0.97
CA GLU A 227 -11.55 10.74 -0.40
C GLU A 227 -11.93 9.25 -0.40
N LEU A 228 -12.64 8.83 -1.45
CA LEU A 228 -12.78 7.43 -1.85
C LEU A 228 -11.81 7.15 -2.99
N VAL A 229 -11.11 6.01 -2.94
CA VAL A 229 -10.08 5.63 -3.90
C VAL A 229 -10.33 4.20 -4.38
N ALA A 230 -10.55 4.03 -5.68
CA ALA A 230 -10.57 2.71 -6.31
C ALA A 230 -9.24 2.44 -6.99
N THR A 231 -8.69 1.24 -6.80
CA THR A 231 -7.38 0.87 -7.32
C THR A 231 -7.48 0.02 -8.58
N ALA A 232 -6.47 0.09 -9.43
CA ALA A 232 -6.19 -0.91 -10.47
C ALA A 232 -4.67 -1.03 -10.66
N THR A 233 -4.22 -2.22 -11.04
CA THR A 233 -2.80 -2.48 -11.33
C THR A 233 -2.70 -3.12 -12.70
N GLY A 234 -1.85 -2.58 -13.56
CA GLY A 234 -1.62 -3.16 -14.87
C GLY A 234 -0.79 -2.26 -15.78
N CYS A 235 -0.48 -2.79 -16.96
CA CYS A 235 0.21 -2.06 -18.02
C CYS A 235 -0.60 -2.17 -19.33
N PRO A 236 -0.63 -1.12 -20.16
CA PRO A 236 -0.03 0.20 -19.94
C PRO A 236 -0.85 1.06 -18.96
N MET A 237 -0.27 2.17 -18.48
CA MET A 237 -0.84 2.99 -17.40
C MET A 237 -2.24 3.54 -17.74
N GLU A 238 -2.49 3.87 -19.00
CA GLU A 238 -3.78 4.39 -19.47
C GLU A 238 -4.90 3.35 -19.30
N ARG A 239 -4.57 2.06 -19.43
CA ARG A 239 -5.52 0.98 -19.14
C ARG A 239 -5.80 0.86 -17.65
N ALA A 240 -4.77 0.94 -16.82
CA ALA A 240 -4.92 0.92 -15.36
C ALA A 240 -5.77 2.12 -14.87
N ILE A 241 -5.54 3.32 -15.42
CA ILE A 241 -6.35 4.51 -15.12
C ILE A 241 -7.82 4.31 -15.51
N ALA A 242 -8.09 3.86 -16.73
CA ALA A 242 -9.45 3.62 -17.20
C ALA A 242 -10.17 2.56 -16.33
N GLU A 243 -9.45 1.50 -15.96
CA GLU A 243 -9.97 0.47 -15.07
C GLU A 243 -10.24 1.00 -13.65
N ALA A 244 -9.31 1.76 -13.06
CA ALA A 244 -9.49 2.36 -11.74
C ALA A 244 -10.72 3.27 -11.69
N TYR A 245 -10.93 4.13 -12.71
CA TYR A 245 -12.14 4.96 -12.80
C TYR A 245 -13.41 4.12 -12.98
N SER A 246 -13.37 3.08 -13.82
CA SER A 246 -14.53 2.19 -13.97
C SER A 246 -14.92 1.54 -12.64
N ARG A 247 -13.93 1.13 -11.85
CA ARG A 247 -14.13 0.55 -10.51
C ARG A 247 -14.67 1.58 -9.52
N LEU A 248 -14.21 2.83 -9.58
CA LEU A 248 -14.74 3.91 -8.76
C LEU A 248 -16.22 4.20 -9.10
N ILE A 249 -16.56 4.30 -10.38
CA ILE A 249 -17.94 4.53 -10.83
C ILE A 249 -18.85 3.39 -10.35
N LEU A 250 -18.42 2.14 -10.51
CA LEU A 250 -19.20 0.98 -10.06
C LEU A 250 -19.31 0.92 -8.54
N TRP A 251 -18.30 1.39 -7.80
CA TRP A 251 -18.40 1.51 -6.35
C TRP A 251 -19.43 2.57 -5.94
N LEU A 252 -19.44 3.74 -6.58
CA LEU A 252 -20.44 4.79 -6.35
C LEU A 252 -21.85 4.30 -6.67
N GLU A 253 -22.03 3.54 -7.76
CA GLU A 253 -23.32 2.95 -8.12
C GLU A 253 -23.79 1.91 -7.09
N GLU A 254 -22.90 1.00 -6.68
CA GLU A 254 -23.21 -0.11 -5.77
C GLU A 254 -23.53 0.37 -4.34
N ASP A 255 -22.70 1.24 -3.79
CA ASP A 255 -22.73 1.58 -2.36
C ASP A 255 -23.42 2.92 -2.06
N TYR A 256 -23.45 3.83 -3.03
CA TYR A 256 -23.95 5.20 -2.85
C TYR A 256 -25.14 5.54 -3.76
N GLY A 257 -25.62 4.58 -4.57
CA GLY A 257 -26.84 4.73 -5.38
C GLY A 257 -26.70 5.67 -6.57
N TRP A 258 -25.48 6.02 -6.95
CA TRP A 258 -25.24 6.92 -8.08
C TRP A 258 -25.66 6.28 -9.42
N ASN A 259 -26.26 7.09 -10.31
CA ASN A 259 -26.29 6.73 -11.72
C ASN A 259 -24.86 6.71 -12.29
N ARG A 260 -24.42 5.57 -12.83
CA ARG A 260 -23.03 5.41 -13.34
C ARG A 260 -22.61 6.47 -14.37
N TRP A 261 -23.54 6.99 -15.18
CA TRP A 261 -23.23 7.96 -16.22
C TRP A 261 -23.15 9.39 -15.66
N ARG A 262 -23.92 9.70 -14.61
CA ARG A 262 -23.75 10.95 -13.85
C ARG A 262 -22.45 10.93 -13.05
N ALA A 263 -22.08 9.79 -12.47
CA ALA A 263 -20.77 9.62 -11.85
C ALA A 263 -19.63 9.78 -12.86
N TYR A 264 -19.74 9.19 -14.06
CA TYR A 264 -18.78 9.38 -15.15
C TYR A 264 -18.65 10.86 -15.55
N ASP A 265 -19.78 11.55 -15.75
CA ASP A 265 -19.83 12.98 -16.08
C ASP A 265 -19.16 13.83 -14.99
N LEU A 266 -19.47 13.60 -13.72
CA LEU A 266 -18.86 14.33 -12.61
C LEU A 266 -17.34 14.08 -12.51
N LEU A 267 -16.92 12.82 -12.60
CA LEU A 267 -15.52 12.43 -12.40
C LEU A 267 -14.58 13.03 -13.45
N THR A 268 -15.06 13.39 -14.65
CA THR A 268 -14.22 14.11 -15.62
C THR A 268 -13.83 15.52 -15.15
N HIS A 269 -14.55 16.08 -14.17
CA HIS A 269 -14.32 17.44 -13.67
C HIS A 269 -13.59 17.46 -12.33
N VAL A 270 -13.87 16.48 -11.45
CA VAL A 270 -13.38 16.49 -10.06
C VAL A 270 -12.53 15.27 -9.68
N GLY A 271 -12.49 14.25 -10.55
CA GLY A 271 -11.69 13.06 -10.31
C GLY A 271 -10.19 13.37 -10.25
N LYS A 272 -9.48 12.72 -9.34
CA LYS A 272 -8.01 12.78 -9.27
C LYS A 272 -7.43 11.38 -9.39
N ILE A 273 -6.13 11.32 -9.68
CA ILE A 273 -5.37 10.09 -9.80
C ILE A 273 -4.15 10.17 -8.89
N SER A 274 -3.87 9.07 -8.22
CA SER A 274 -2.57 8.79 -7.58
C SER A 274 -1.93 7.62 -8.30
N VAL A 275 -0.62 7.71 -8.55
CA VAL A 275 0.17 6.62 -9.13
C VAL A 275 1.07 6.09 -8.02
N GLY A 276 1.08 4.77 -7.84
CA GLY A 276 2.07 4.10 -6.99
C GLY A 276 3.39 3.94 -7.73
N TYR A 277 4.05 2.80 -7.66
CA TYR A 277 5.27 2.62 -8.46
C TYR A 277 4.97 2.62 -9.96
N TYR A 278 5.47 3.64 -10.66
CA TYR A 278 5.10 3.91 -12.05
C TYR A 278 5.49 2.79 -13.03
N ALA A 279 6.48 1.96 -12.68
CA ALA A 279 6.91 0.85 -13.53
C ALA A 279 6.06 -0.42 -13.34
N ILE A 280 5.35 -0.57 -12.21
CA ILE A 280 4.44 -1.69 -11.94
C ILE A 280 2.99 -1.32 -12.29
N GLY A 281 2.66 -0.03 -12.29
CA GLY A 281 1.41 0.49 -12.87
C GLY A 281 0.19 0.41 -11.95
N THR A 282 0.40 0.52 -10.63
CA THR A 282 -0.72 0.69 -9.70
C THR A 282 -1.22 2.13 -9.70
N VAL A 283 -2.53 2.28 -9.83
CA VAL A 283 -3.23 3.56 -9.93
C VAL A 283 -4.41 3.58 -8.97
N GLY A 284 -4.55 4.66 -8.20
CA GLY A 284 -5.74 5.00 -7.44
C GLY A 284 -6.52 6.12 -8.12
N ALA A 285 -7.73 5.83 -8.63
CA ALA A 285 -8.68 6.85 -9.07
C ALA A 285 -9.54 7.28 -7.88
N LYS A 286 -9.73 8.58 -7.69
CA LYS A 286 -10.33 9.10 -6.46
C LYS A 286 -11.26 10.29 -6.62
N ILE A 287 -12.17 10.40 -5.66
CA ILE A 287 -13.17 11.47 -5.54
C ILE A 287 -13.28 11.91 -4.07
N ALA A 288 -13.46 13.20 -3.83
CA ALA A 288 -13.70 13.71 -2.48
C ALA A 288 -15.11 13.33 -2.00
N LYS A 289 -15.24 12.88 -0.75
CA LYS A 289 -16.49 12.39 -0.16
C LYS A 289 -17.62 13.40 -0.16
N HIS A 290 -17.31 14.69 0.02
CA HIS A 290 -18.35 15.73 -0.01
C HIS A 290 -19.09 15.78 -1.35
N TYR A 291 -18.47 15.40 -2.48
CA TYR A 291 -19.18 15.28 -3.75
C TYR A 291 -20.14 14.09 -3.76
N VAL A 292 -19.78 12.99 -3.08
CA VAL A 292 -20.58 11.77 -2.99
C VAL A 292 -21.83 12.00 -2.12
N GLU A 293 -21.69 12.78 -1.05
CA GLU A 293 -22.75 13.06 -0.06
C GLU A 293 -23.76 14.13 -0.52
N LEU A 294 -23.35 15.06 -1.39
CA LEU A 294 -24.13 16.24 -1.78
C LEU A 294 -24.92 16.08 -3.08
N ALA A 295 -24.85 14.93 -3.74
CA ALA A 295 -25.45 14.80 -5.05
C ALA A 295 -26.94 14.50 -5.00
N ASP A 296 -27.71 15.37 -5.65
CA ASP A 296 -29.06 15.05 -6.09
C ASP A 296 -28.96 14.00 -7.20
N ASN A 297 -29.59 12.84 -6.99
CA ASN A 297 -29.52 11.68 -7.88
C ASN A 297 -30.48 11.78 -9.10
N ASP A 298 -30.94 12.98 -9.45
CA ASP A 298 -31.85 13.25 -10.57
C ASP A 298 -31.12 13.56 -11.89
#